data_AF-A0A2V5VVB1-F1
#
_entry.id   AF-A0A2V5VVB1-F1
#
_cell.length_a   1.000
_cell.length_b   1.000
_cell.length_c   1.000
_cell.angle_alpha   90.00
_cell.angle_beta   90.00
_cell.angle_gamma   90.00
#
_symmetry.space_group_name_H-M   'P 1'
#
loop_
_entity.id
_entity.type
_entity.pdbx_description
1 polymer ?
#
loop_
_entity_poly.entity_id
_entity_poly.type
_entity_poly.pdbx_seq_one_letter_code
_entity_poly.pdbx_strand_id
1 'polypeptide(L)'
;MNRSPLRAFLLIPFVLACFALLPQARADCQEGCLTNENTVLGEDALLNNTGFFNTAIGFNALQSNTTGSWNTAIGDSALASNTGSDNTANGF
;
A
#
# COMPACT_ATOMS: atom_id res chain seq x y z
N MET A 1 -37.59 32.20 -16.73
CA MET A 1 -36.45 31.49 -17.37
C MET A 1 -36.44 30.05 -16.85
N ASN A 2 -37.21 29.15 -17.50
CA ASN A 2 -37.29 27.74 -17.10
C ASN A 2 -35.99 27.03 -17.46
N ARG A 3 -35.18 26.66 -16.46
CA ARG A 3 -34.05 25.74 -16.67
C ARG A 3 -34.65 24.37 -17.03
N SER A 4 -34.42 23.89 -18.25
CA SER A 4 -35.06 22.67 -18.74
C SER A 4 -34.59 21.43 -17.96
N PRO A 5 -35.50 20.53 -17.54
CA PRO A 5 -35.14 19.28 -16.86
C PRO A 5 -34.32 18.33 -17.76
N LEU A 6 -34.31 18.58 -19.07
CA LEU A 6 -33.54 17.84 -20.07
C LEU A 6 -32.03 17.87 -19.82
N ARG A 7 -31.49 18.99 -19.28
CA ARG A 7 -30.08 19.10 -18.93
C ARG A 7 -29.71 18.18 -17.76
N ALA A 8 -30.58 18.06 -16.76
CA ALA A 8 -30.34 17.18 -15.63
C ALA A 8 -30.35 15.70 -16.06
N PHE A 9 -31.25 15.33 -16.98
CA PHE A 9 -31.37 13.97 -17.51
C PHE A 9 -30.12 13.48 -18.26
N LEU A 10 -29.36 14.38 -18.87
CA LEU A 10 -28.10 14.07 -19.56
C LEU A 10 -26.88 14.19 -18.65
N LEU A 11 -26.87 15.18 -17.75
CA LEU A 11 -25.71 15.45 -16.89
C LEU A 11 -25.55 14.40 -15.78
N ILE A 12 -26.63 13.90 -15.20
CA ILE A 12 -26.58 12.89 -14.15
C ILE A 12 -25.90 11.58 -14.61
N PRO A 13 -26.32 10.94 -15.72
CA PRO A 13 -25.66 9.71 -16.18
C PRO A 13 -24.23 9.96 -16.66
N PHE A 14 -23.93 11.14 -17.21
CA PHE A 14 -22.57 11.52 -17.58
C PHE A 14 -21.65 11.64 -16.36
N VAL A 15 -22.12 12.29 -15.29
CA VAL A 15 -21.38 12.40 -14.02
C VAL A 15 -21.20 11.02 -13.39
N LEU A 16 -22.23 10.17 -13.38
CA LEU A 16 -22.13 8.80 -12.89
C LEU A 16 -21.14 7.96 -13.70
N ALA A 17 -21.12 8.10 -15.03
CA ALA A 17 -20.15 7.46 -15.89
C ALA A 17 -18.73 7.97 -15.62
N CYS A 18 -18.55 9.28 -15.43
CA CYS A 18 -17.27 9.84 -14.98
C CYS A 18 -16.83 9.22 -13.65
N PHE A 19 -17.71 9.14 -12.65
CA PHE A 19 -17.38 8.52 -11.36
C PHE A 19 -17.08 7.01 -11.46
N ALA A 20 -17.77 6.28 -12.35
CA ALA A 20 -17.53 4.86 -12.58
C ALA A 20 -16.23 4.59 -13.36
N LEU A 21 -15.80 5.54 -14.19
CA LEU A 21 -14.58 5.48 -15.00
C LEU A 21 -13.39 6.16 -14.32
N LEU A 22 -13.59 6.87 -13.22
CA LEU A 22 -12.49 7.33 -12.38
C LEU A 22 -11.70 6.10 -11.94
N PRO A 23 -10.37 6.11 -12.03
CA PRO A 23 -9.56 5.10 -11.36
C PRO A 23 -9.93 5.18 -9.88
N GLN A 24 -10.60 4.15 -9.38
CA GLN A 24 -10.72 3.99 -7.94
C GLN A 24 -9.29 3.97 -7.41
N ALA A 25 -8.97 4.85 -6.46
CA ALA A 25 -7.70 4.82 -5.76
C ALA A 25 -7.65 3.54 -4.91
N ARG A 26 -7.45 2.41 -5.59
CA ARG A 26 -7.03 1.17 -4.98
C ARG A 26 -5.54 1.34 -4.76
N ALA A 27 -5.10 1.13 -3.52
CA ALA A 27 -3.70 0.82 -3.27
C ALA A 27 -3.43 -0.50 -4.00
N ASP A 28 -2.91 -0.41 -5.22
CA ASP A 28 -2.48 -1.58 -5.98
C ASP A 28 -1.18 -2.02 -5.33
N CYS A 29 -1.23 -3.07 -4.50
CA CYS A 29 -0.03 -3.69 -4.00
C CYS A 29 0.65 -4.38 -5.20
N GLN A 30 1.74 -3.80 -5.67
CA GLN A 30 2.61 -4.39 -6.68
C GLN A 30 3.07 -5.76 -6.17
N GLU A 31 2.57 -6.83 -6.79
CA GLU A 31 3.04 -8.22 -6.75
C GLU A 31 3.86 -8.62 -5.50
N GLY A 32 3.17 -8.86 -4.38
CA GLY A 32 3.87 -9.21 -3.14
C GLY A 32 2.99 -9.55 -1.93
N CYS A 33 1.67 -9.65 -2.07
CA CYS A 33 0.78 -10.22 -1.04
C CYS A 33 0.97 -11.75 -0.93
N LEU A 34 2.23 -12.20 -0.91
CA LEU A 34 2.68 -13.54 -0.64
C LEU A 34 2.19 -13.90 0.77
N THR A 35 1.42 -15.00 0.85
CA THR A 35 1.18 -16.03 1.91
C THR A 35 1.55 -15.80 3.39
N ASN A 36 2.01 -14.62 3.77
CA ASN A 36 2.70 -14.32 5.01
C ASN A 36 2.16 -13.03 5.66
N GLU A 37 1.04 -12.50 5.12
CA GLU A 37 0.30 -11.36 5.69
C GLU A 37 1.16 -10.09 5.91
N ASN A 38 2.17 -9.89 5.06
CA ASN A 38 3.02 -8.70 5.08
C ASN A 38 2.39 -7.56 4.25
N THR A 39 2.59 -6.31 4.69
CA THR A 39 2.26 -5.09 3.93
C THR A 39 3.55 -4.46 3.43
N VAL A 40 3.69 -4.26 2.11
CA VAL A 40 4.93 -3.81 1.47
C VAL A 40 4.68 -2.61 0.57
N LEU A 41 5.46 -1.55 0.73
CA LEU A 41 5.47 -0.39 -0.15
C LEU A 41 6.86 0.23 -0.24
N GLY A 42 7.59 -0.03 -1.33
CA GLY A 42 8.93 0.51 -1.54
C GLY A 42 9.78 -0.44 -2.37
N GLU A 43 10.79 0.09 -3.05
CA GLU A 43 11.78 -0.73 -3.76
C GLU A 43 12.64 -1.50 -2.74
N ASP A 44 12.87 -2.79 -3.01
CA ASP A 44 13.63 -3.73 -2.16
C ASP A 44 13.11 -3.91 -0.72
N ALA A 45 11.92 -3.40 -0.42
CA ALA A 45 11.26 -3.65 0.85
C ALA A 45 10.90 -5.15 0.97
N LEU A 46 11.26 -5.77 2.10
CA LEU A 46 11.08 -7.22 2.36
C LEU A 46 11.70 -8.18 1.33
N LEU A 47 12.70 -7.73 0.55
CA LEU A 47 13.30 -8.54 -0.52
C LEU A 47 13.76 -9.94 -0.06
N ASN A 48 14.35 -10.04 1.13
CA ASN A 48 14.81 -11.29 1.74
C ASN A 48 14.08 -11.57 3.07
N ASN A 49 12.76 -11.43 3.08
CA ASN A 49 11.94 -11.71 4.26
C ASN A 49 11.34 -13.12 4.23
N THR A 50 11.48 -13.84 5.35
CA THR A 50 10.82 -15.14 5.60
C THR A 50 9.91 -15.11 6.85
N GLY A 51 9.64 -13.91 7.38
CA GLY A 51 8.75 -13.67 8.51
C GLY A 51 7.31 -13.32 8.09
N PHE A 52 6.44 -13.22 9.08
CA PHE A 52 5.00 -13.02 8.89
C PHE A 52 4.53 -11.72 9.54
N PHE A 53 3.42 -11.15 9.07
CA PHE A 53 2.75 -10.00 9.67
C PHE A 53 3.63 -8.75 9.87
N ASN A 54 4.51 -8.46 8.92
CA ASN A 54 5.36 -7.28 8.92
C ASN A 54 4.77 -6.15 8.06
N THR A 55 4.97 -4.89 8.46
CA THR A 55 4.69 -3.70 7.64
C THR A 55 6.02 -3.05 7.26
N ALA A 56 6.32 -2.97 5.97
CA ALA A 56 7.54 -2.36 5.43
C ALA A 56 7.19 -1.27 4.41
N ILE A 57 7.49 -0.02 4.73
CA ILE A 57 7.22 1.13 3.85
C ILE A 57 8.51 1.96 3.72
N GLY A 58 9.10 2.02 2.52
CA GLY A 58 10.34 2.75 2.24
C GLY A 58 11.36 1.93 1.46
N PHE A 59 12.36 2.59 0.86
CA PHE A 59 13.48 1.92 0.18
C PHE A 59 14.24 1.05 1.17
N ASN A 60 14.47 -0.23 0.86
CA ASN A 60 15.16 -1.19 1.74
C ASN A 60 14.55 -1.41 3.14
N ALA A 61 13.29 -1.01 3.38
CA ALA A 61 12.62 -1.27 4.65
C ALA A 61 12.49 -2.80 4.87
N LEU A 62 13.00 -3.30 5.99
CA LEU A 62 13.05 -4.74 6.34
C LEU A 62 13.68 -5.65 5.24
N GLN A 63 14.60 -5.12 4.44
CA GLN A 63 15.19 -5.84 3.30
C GLN A 63 15.69 -7.25 3.65
N SER A 64 16.33 -7.44 4.81
CA SER A 64 16.91 -8.71 5.25
C SER A 64 16.34 -9.17 6.60
N ASN A 65 15.01 -9.19 6.74
CA ASN A 65 14.33 -9.71 7.93
C ASN A 65 14.00 -11.20 7.81
N THR A 66 14.92 -12.08 8.21
CA THR A 66 14.84 -13.53 7.97
C THR A 66 13.98 -14.31 8.96
N THR A 67 13.76 -13.84 10.19
CA THR A 67 12.94 -14.60 11.17
C THR A 67 11.98 -13.74 11.98
N GLY A 68 12.09 -12.41 11.87
CA GLY A 68 11.23 -11.49 12.60
C GLY A 68 9.83 -11.43 12.02
N SER A 69 8.85 -11.64 12.88
CA SER A 69 7.43 -11.39 12.57
C SER A 69 6.93 -10.18 13.36
N TRP A 70 5.80 -9.62 12.97
CA TRP A 70 5.15 -8.52 13.71
C TRP A 70 5.99 -7.23 13.81
N ASN A 71 6.84 -6.96 12.81
CA ASN A 71 7.63 -5.73 12.77
C ASN A 71 6.94 -4.63 11.96
N THR A 72 7.07 -3.38 12.40
CA THR A 72 6.67 -2.19 11.62
C THR A 72 7.91 -1.36 11.31
N ALA A 73 8.23 -1.21 10.03
CA ALA A 73 9.34 -0.41 9.53
C ALA A 73 8.83 0.61 8.50
N ILE A 74 8.98 1.89 8.82
CA ILE A 74 8.59 3.00 7.95
C ILE A 74 9.80 3.93 7.80
N GLY A 75 10.30 4.11 6.57
CA GLY A 75 11.48 4.93 6.27
C GLY A 75 12.53 4.22 5.42
N ASP A 76 13.48 4.99 4.87
CA ASP A 76 14.65 4.43 4.19
C ASP A 76 15.45 3.53 5.14
N SER A 77 15.69 2.28 4.69
CA SER A 77 16.49 1.29 5.40
C SER A 77 16.03 0.98 6.83
N ALA A 78 14.78 1.32 7.18
CA ALA A 78 14.21 1.05 8.48
C ALA A 78 14.20 -0.47 8.74
N LEU A 79 14.85 -0.90 9.83
CA LEU A 79 15.03 -2.32 10.18
C LEU A 79 15.65 -3.20 9.07
N ALA A 80 16.50 -2.63 8.19
CA ALA A 80 17.03 -3.33 7.00
C ALA A 80 17.70 -4.69 7.29
N SER A 81 18.28 -4.90 8.47
CA SER A 81 18.87 -6.19 8.90
C SER A 81 18.33 -6.67 10.24
N ASN A 82 17.03 -6.52 10.47
CA ASN A 82 16.40 -6.97 11.70
C ASN A 82 16.26 -8.50 11.73
N THR A 83 16.57 -9.11 12.87
CA THR A 83 16.37 -10.56 13.10
C THR A 83 15.40 -10.86 14.23
N GLY A 84 14.82 -9.83 14.86
CA GLY A 84 13.87 -9.97 15.97
C GLY A 84 12.42 -9.79 15.54
N SER A 85 11.49 -10.24 16.38
CA SER A 85 10.06 -9.95 16.23
C SER A 85 9.65 -8.74 17.07
N ASP A 86 8.47 -8.19 16.79
CA ASP A 86 7.81 -7.16 17.61
C ASP A 86 8.57 -5.83 17.71
N ASN A 87 9.30 -5.45 16.65
CA ASN A 87 10.02 -4.17 16.58
C ASN A 87 9.19 -3.11 15.86
N THR A 88 9.35 -1.86 16.29
CA THR A 88 8.83 -0.69 15.56
C THR A 88 9.97 0.27 15.30
N ALA A 89 10.19 0.64 14.04
CA ALA A 89 11.13 1.68 13.65
C ALA A 89 10.50 2.65 12.65
N ASN A 90 10.82 3.92 12.83
CA ASN A 90 10.43 5.04 11.99
C ASN A 90 11.67 5.89 11.69
N GLY A 91 11.91 6.24 10.42
CA GLY A 91 13.06 7.03 9.98
C GLY A 91 12.83 7.70 8.62
N PHE A 92 13.75 8.57 8.19
CA PHE A 92 13.71 9.25 6.89
C PHE A 92 14.73 8.65 5.95
#